data_AF-A0A7Z9HDM1-F1
#
_entry.id   AF-A0A7Z9HDM1-F1
#
_cell.length_a   1.000
_cell.length_b   1.000
_cell.length_c   1.000
_cell.angle_alpha   90.00
_cell.angle_beta   90.00
_cell.angle_gamma   90.00
#
_symmetry.space_group_name_H-M   'P 1'
#
loop_
_entity.id
_entity.type
_entity.pdbx_description
1 polymer ?
#
loop_
_entity_poly.entity_id
_entity_poly.type
_entity_poly.pdbx_seq_one_letter_code
_entity_poly.pdbx_strand_id
1 'polypeptide(L)'
;MKIKYFVFCLVLFGLSGLPASSSAKSTKQSNWQSFQLQYQSSETAKMLVGWNGKRLVVKLKPLVGEGGYSLARRVLLSNFRSLKTIRKYSKTRRLYRNRFITFPLKVINGSIRSSALKAVFFKDKAGIGYWKHRVTFAWETTSMIAGLFTKEGIKAGHLVRYNKMRNKGNILKKGDVIKIPWKWVSPELSLRPVSLKPPLKLKQDKSGKFYAHYQMKHGETLYSSVVIRFTGRLLNDEVNQVANKLLKLNNISDAKLIQTRQKIRIPLGWLSEEYLGSQTNDVSSRKTSVKKTNKKKRKQKKSSKAVASKKKLKRGKSTQKAVAQKTKSKRKNNVHKIHVILDSGHGGRDPGASAGSRKNKDIIYEDEVVYDISKRMSKLFKKQGIIVHPTLADPNQKQPIRYLSHRHDRDEHLLVTPRYLTRNARIGVNMRVYLVNHIFKQLRKKKVPSENILY
;
A
#
# COMPACT_ATOMS: atom_id res chain seq x y z
N MET A 1 52.77 38.86 -46.97
CA MET A 1 52.40 37.42 -47.06
C MET A 1 53.55 36.58 -46.51
N LYS A 2 53.28 35.31 -46.14
CA LYS A 2 54.23 34.30 -45.60
C LYS A 2 54.74 34.59 -44.18
N ILE A 3 55.03 33.53 -43.41
CA ILE A 3 55.50 33.41 -41.99
C ILE A 3 54.46 32.94 -40.93
N LYS A 4 53.14 32.92 -41.18
CA LYS A 4 52.15 32.33 -40.24
C LYS A 4 51.74 30.86 -40.46
N TYR A 5 52.47 30.11 -41.31
CA TYR A 5 52.13 28.72 -41.65
C TYR A 5 53.15 27.64 -41.26
N PHE A 6 54.29 27.98 -40.65
CA PHE A 6 55.33 26.98 -40.35
C PHE A 6 55.26 26.37 -38.93
N VAL A 7 54.57 27.01 -37.98
CA VAL A 7 54.49 26.54 -36.59
C VAL A 7 53.34 25.53 -36.36
N PHE A 8 52.40 25.37 -37.31
CA PHE A 8 51.25 24.48 -37.14
C PHE A 8 51.51 23.02 -37.52
N CYS A 9 52.58 22.71 -38.26
CA CYS A 9 52.89 21.33 -38.69
C CYS A 9 53.74 20.52 -37.69
N LEU A 10 54.40 21.16 -36.71
CA LEU A 10 55.30 20.48 -35.76
C LEU A 10 54.62 20.00 -34.46
N VAL A 11 53.35 20.36 -34.24
CA VAL A 11 52.55 19.88 -33.09
C VAL A 11 51.73 18.62 -33.44
N LEU A 12 51.62 18.28 -34.73
CA LEU A 12 50.80 17.16 -35.23
C LEU A 12 51.55 15.84 -35.45
N PHE A 13 52.88 15.82 -35.30
CA PHE A 13 53.72 14.61 -35.40
C PHE A 13 54.27 14.10 -34.05
N GLY A 14 53.88 14.71 -32.93
CA GLY A 14 54.32 14.31 -31.58
C GLY A 14 53.41 13.29 -30.87
N LEU A 15 52.45 12.66 -31.56
CA LEU A 15 51.37 11.85 -30.94
C LEU A 15 51.23 10.41 -31.47
N SER A 16 52.09 9.98 -32.40
CA SER A 16 52.16 8.61 -32.90
C SER A 16 53.36 7.86 -32.31
N GLY A 17 53.37 7.68 -30.98
CA GLY A 17 54.56 7.19 -30.26
C GLY A 17 54.32 6.69 -28.84
N LEU A 18 53.17 6.05 -28.56
CA LEU A 18 52.93 5.34 -27.30
C LEU A 18 52.50 3.89 -27.58
N PRO A 19 53.17 2.88 -27.00
CA PRO A 19 52.85 1.48 -27.26
C PRO A 19 51.46 1.12 -26.71
N ALA A 20 50.63 0.55 -27.59
CA ALA A 20 49.27 0.13 -27.29
C ALA A 20 49.23 -1.17 -26.44
N SER A 21 49.64 -1.09 -25.16
CA SER A 21 49.55 -2.24 -24.25
C SER A 21 49.32 -1.89 -22.77
N SER A 22 48.88 -0.67 -22.44
CA SER A 22 48.29 -0.40 -21.11
C SER A 22 46.91 -1.05 -21.02
N SER A 23 46.87 -2.37 -20.80
CA SER A 23 45.66 -3.12 -20.48
C SER A 23 44.94 -2.43 -19.33
N ALA A 24 43.82 -1.78 -19.63
CA ALA A 24 43.03 -1.06 -18.64
C ALA A 24 42.56 -2.07 -17.59
N LYS A 25 43.16 -2.02 -16.40
CA LYS A 25 42.98 -2.99 -15.31
C LYS A 25 41.51 -3.38 -15.19
N SER A 26 41.20 -4.63 -15.56
CA SER A 26 39.85 -5.20 -15.61
C SER A 26 38.98 -4.64 -14.50
N THR A 27 37.91 -3.93 -14.88
CA THR A 27 37.03 -3.24 -13.94
C THR A 27 36.47 -4.24 -12.94
N LYS A 28 37.02 -4.27 -11.72
CA LYS A 28 36.67 -5.25 -10.67
C LYS A 28 35.16 -5.39 -10.59
N GLN A 29 34.67 -6.55 -11.04
CA GLN A 29 33.24 -6.81 -11.20
C GLN A 29 32.55 -6.58 -9.85
N SER A 30 31.66 -5.59 -9.80
CA SER A 30 31.17 -5.10 -8.53
C SER A 30 30.26 -6.16 -7.88
N ASN A 31 30.61 -6.60 -6.67
CA ASN A 31 29.83 -7.58 -5.86
C ASN A 31 28.48 -7.02 -5.33
N TRP A 32 27.89 -6.05 -6.05
CA TRP A 32 26.62 -5.40 -5.74
C TRP A 32 25.55 -5.82 -6.73
N GLN A 33 24.45 -6.36 -6.23
CA GLN A 33 23.27 -6.66 -7.02
C GLN A 33 22.20 -5.59 -6.81
N SER A 34 21.56 -5.15 -7.89
CA SER A 34 20.45 -4.20 -7.83
C SER A 34 19.12 -4.89 -7.55
N PHE A 35 18.28 -4.28 -6.72
CA PHE A 35 16.92 -4.74 -6.46
C PHE A 35 15.94 -3.57 -6.28
N GLN A 36 14.66 -3.90 -6.36
CA GLN A 36 13.52 -3.00 -6.13
C GLN A 36 12.50 -3.68 -5.20
N LEU A 37 11.61 -2.89 -4.60
CA LEU A 37 10.56 -3.41 -3.71
C LEU A 37 9.37 -3.89 -4.53
N GLN A 38 8.96 -5.15 -4.33
CA GLN A 38 7.95 -5.82 -5.16
C GLN A 38 6.50 -5.29 -4.98
N TYR A 39 6.23 -4.49 -3.95
CA TYR A 39 4.87 -4.13 -3.50
C TYR A 39 4.69 -2.64 -3.12
N GLN A 40 5.46 -1.73 -3.70
CA GLN A 40 5.25 -0.28 -3.52
C GLN A 40 5.17 0.43 -4.89
N SER A 41 4.06 1.13 -5.13
CA SER A 41 3.79 1.89 -6.36
C SER A 41 4.49 3.26 -6.34
N SER A 42 4.90 3.72 -7.54
CA SER A 42 5.52 5.01 -7.85
C SER A 42 6.80 5.37 -7.05
N GLU A 43 7.92 5.57 -7.77
CA GLU A 43 9.23 6.01 -7.24
C GLU A 43 10.00 5.03 -6.32
N THR A 44 9.96 3.72 -6.62
CA THR A 44 10.89 2.76 -5.98
C THR A 44 12.33 2.93 -6.49
N ALA A 45 13.07 3.82 -5.83
CA ALA A 45 14.50 4.05 -6.09
C ALA A 45 15.30 2.74 -6.04
N LYS A 46 16.06 2.46 -7.11
CA LYS A 46 16.94 1.27 -7.21
C LYS A 46 17.86 1.19 -5.99
N MET A 47 17.79 0.09 -5.26
CA MET A 47 18.67 -0.23 -4.14
C MET A 47 19.74 -1.22 -4.59
N LEU A 48 20.88 -1.25 -3.92
CA LEU A 48 21.92 -2.26 -4.14
C LEU A 48 22.13 -3.06 -2.86
N VAL A 49 22.39 -4.35 -2.97
CA VAL A 49 22.82 -5.22 -1.86
C VAL A 49 24.14 -5.88 -2.20
N GLY A 50 25.01 -6.08 -1.20
CA GLY A 50 26.31 -6.73 -1.39
C GLY A 50 26.95 -7.16 -0.09
N TRP A 51 27.94 -8.04 -0.20
CA TRP A 51 28.83 -8.44 0.90
C TRP A 51 29.97 -7.44 1.03
N ASN A 52 30.22 -6.93 2.25
CA ASN A 52 31.29 -5.95 2.50
C ASN A 52 32.57 -6.54 3.12
N GLY A 53 32.74 -7.86 3.07
CA GLY A 53 33.81 -8.58 3.77
C GLY A 53 33.39 -9.14 5.12
N LYS A 54 32.48 -8.48 5.86
CA LYS A 54 32.06 -8.88 7.22
C LYS A 54 30.56 -9.16 7.38
N ARG A 55 29.71 -8.57 6.54
CA ARG A 55 28.25 -8.73 6.55
C ARG A 55 27.61 -8.29 5.24
N LEU A 56 26.37 -8.72 5.02
CA LEU A 56 25.51 -8.12 4.00
C LEU A 56 25.09 -6.70 4.41
N VAL A 57 25.10 -5.80 3.43
CA VAL A 57 24.69 -4.39 3.55
C VAL A 57 23.83 -3.99 2.35
N VAL A 58 22.92 -3.04 2.55
CA VAL A 58 22.15 -2.39 1.48
C VAL A 58 22.63 -0.95 1.31
N LYS A 59 22.83 -0.53 0.07
CA LYS A 59 22.97 0.86 -0.35
C LYS A 59 21.64 1.36 -0.92
N LEU A 60 21.18 2.50 -0.44
CA LEU A 60 20.01 3.20 -0.97
C LEU A 60 20.23 4.71 -0.98
N LYS A 61 19.43 5.43 -1.77
CA LYS A 61 19.43 6.90 -1.85
C LYS A 61 18.23 7.49 -1.07
N PRO A 62 18.35 8.71 -0.52
CA PRO A 62 17.20 9.48 -0.09
C PRO A 62 16.27 9.82 -1.27
N LEU A 63 14.97 9.93 -1.01
CA LEU A 63 13.98 10.43 -1.98
C LEU A 63 14.01 11.96 -2.06
N VAL A 64 13.31 12.54 -3.04
CA VAL A 64 13.19 13.99 -3.19
C VAL A 64 12.47 14.58 -1.97
N GLY A 65 13.05 15.63 -1.37
CA GLY A 65 12.50 16.25 -0.15
C GLY A 65 12.60 15.39 1.13
N GLU A 66 13.27 14.24 1.09
CA GLU A 66 13.26 13.31 2.22
C GLU A 66 14.18 13.75 3.38
N GLY A 67 13.58 14.23 4.47
CA GLY A 67 14.26 14.49 5.73
C GLY A 67 14.67 13.22 6.48
N GLY A 68 15.62 13.36 7.43
CA GLY A 68 16.19 12.21 8.16
C GLY A 68 15.19 11.38 8.97
N TYR A 69 14.12 11.98 9.51
CA TYR A 69 13.06 11.22 10.19
C TYR A 69 12.22 10.39 9.22
N SER A 70 11.92 10.94 8.03
CA SER A 70 11.20 10.22 6.96
C SER A 70 12.03 9.05 6.44
N LEU A 71 13.32 9.27 6.19
CA LEU A 71 14.27 8.22 5.82
C LEU A 71 14.37 7.12 6.89
N ALA A 72 14.45 7.49 8.18
CA ALA A 72 14.44 6.54 9.28
C ALA A 72 13.16 5.70 9.27
N ARG A 73 11.99 6.33 9.15
CA ARG A 73 10.68 5.65 9.12
C ARG A 73 10.54 4.70 7.93
N ARG A 74 11.02 5.11 6.74
CA ARG A 74 10.97 4.33 5.49
C ARG A 74 11.94 3.15 5.48
N VAL A 75 13.12 3.27 6.08
CA VAL A 75 14.22 2.29 5.92
C VAL A 75 14.40 1.40 7.14
N LEU A 76 14.27 1.91 8.37
CA LEU A 76 14.73 1.23 9.58
C LEU A 76 13.61 0.45 10.28
N LEU A 77 13.98 -0.64 10.95
CA LEU A 77 13.12 -1.30 11.95
C LEU A 77 12.76 -0.30 13.06
N SER A 78 11.60 -0.51 13.69
CA SER A 78 11.04 0.34 14.76
C SER A 78 12.05 0.73 15.83
N ASN A 79 12.76 -0.25 16.41
CA ASN A 79 13.78 -0.06 17.44
C ASN A 79 15.01 0.76 16.99
N PHE A 80 15.29 0.86 15.69
CA PHE A 80 16.41 1.63 15.14
C PHE A 80 15.98 2.99 14.54
N ARG A 81 14.67 3.32 14.50
CA ARG A 81 14.14 4.57 13.92
C ARG A 81 14.54 5.81 14.72
N SER A 82 15.72 6.34 14.45
CA SER A 82 16.16 7.63 15.00
C SER A 82 17.01 8.42 14.00
N LEU A 83 17.01 9.74 14.16
CA LEU A 83 17.90 10.63 13.41
C LEU A 83 19.39 10.36 13.73
N LYS A 84 19.69 9.91 14.96
CA LYS A 84 21.04 9.47 15.39
C LYS A 84 21.51 8.27 14.56
N THR A 85 20.63 7.28 14.33
CA THR A 85 20.92 6.11 13.47
C THR A 85 21.19 6.53 12.03
N ILE A 86 20.38 7.44 11.47
CA ILE A 86 20.60 7.95 10.10
C ILE A 86 21.94 8.68 9.98
N ARG A 87 22.24 9.61 10.89
CA ARG A 87 23.53 10.35 10.92
C ARG A 87 24.74 9.42 11.04
N LYS A 88 24.63 8.35 11.85
CA LYS A 88 25.68 7.31 12.00
C LYS A 88 26.03 6.62 10.69
N TYR A 89 25.05 6.35 9.82
CA TYR A 89 25.26 5.63 8.55
C TYR A 89 25.45 6.55 7.34
N SER A 90 24.89 7.77 7.34
CA SER A 90 25.15 8.78 6.29
C SER A 90 26.55 9.40 6.38
N LYS A 91 27.17 9.34 7.57
CA LYS A 91 28.40 10.06 7.94
C LYS A 91 28.30 11.59 7.81
N THR A 92 27.09 12.13 7.66
CA THR A 92 26.84 13.56 7.36
C THR A 92 25.57 14.05 8.04
N ARG A 93 25.58 15.33 8.48
CA ARG A 93 24.36 15.99 9.04
C ARG A 93 23.29 16.24 7.97
N ARG A 94 23.71 16.58 6.74
CA ARG A 94 22.84 16.79 5.56
C ARG A 94 22.70 15.49 4.75
N LEU A 95 21.52 15.25 4.17
CA LEU A 95 21.25 14.13 3.27
C LEU A 95 21.36 14.58 1.81
N TYR A 96 22.07 13.82 0.98
CA TYR A 96 22.30 14.15 -0.42
C TYR A 96 21.59 13.13 -1.32
N ARG A 97 20.64 13.59 -2.15
CA ARG A 97 19.82 12.77 -3.06
C ARG A 97 20.65 11.77 -3.88
N ASN A 98 21.78 12.21 -4.43
CA ASN A 98 22.58 11.40 -5.35
C ASN A 98 23.59 10.48 -4.65
N ARG A 99 23.75 10.58 -3.31
CA ARG A 99 24.72 9.81 -2.52
C ARG A 99 24.06 8.56 -1.92
N PHE A 100 24.69 7.41 -2.11
CA PHE A 100 24.26 6.18 -1.44
C PHE A 100 24.61 6.22 0.05
N ILE A 101 23.64 5.82 0.89
CA ILE A 101 23.82 5.55 2.31
C ILE A 101 23.83 4.03 2.49
N THR A 102 24.81 3.52 3.25
CA THR A 102 25.02 2.07 3.43
C THR A 102 24.53 1.63 4.81
N PHE A 103 23.55 0.73 4.84
CA PHE A 103 22.94 0.22 6.06
C PHE A 103 23.19 -1.31 6.20
N PRO A 104 23.58 -1.82 7.38
CA PRO A 104 23.59 -3.25 7.66
C PRO A 104 22.17 -3.86 7.64
N LEU A 105 22.01 -5.09 7.13
CA LEU A 105 20.67 -5.73 7.08
C LEU A 105 19.96 -5.78 8.44
N LYS A 106 20.71 -5.91 9.56
CA LYS A 106 20.17 -5.94 10.93
C LYS A 106 19.34 -4.70 11.32
N VAL A 107 19.65 -3.51 10.79
CA VAL A 107 18.93 -2.27 11.15
C VAL A 107 17.79 -1.91 10.18
N ILE A 108 17.79 -2.54 9.01
CA ILE A 108 16.82 -2.30 7.92
C ILE A 108 15.53 -3.07 8.20
N ASN A 109 14.38 -2.49 7.84
CA ASN A 109 13.07 -3.12 7.99
C ASN A 109 12.91 -4.42 7.19
N GLY A 110 11.92 -5.22 7.58
CA GLY A 110 11.64 -6.53 7.02
C GLY A 110 11.40 -6.56 5.50
N SER A 111 10.68 -5.58 4.94
CA SER A 111 10.35 -5.52 3.51
C SER A 111 11.58 -5.30 2.61
N ILE A 112 12.43 -4.34 2.97
CA ILE A 112 13.69 -4.09 2.27
C ILE A 112 14.66 -5.27 2.50
N ARG A 113 14.75 -5.80 3.73
CA ARG A 113 15.60 -6.95 4.06
C ARG A 113 15.21 -8.19 3.26
N SER A 114 13.92 -8.50 3.14
CA SER A 114 13.37 -9.59 2.32
C SER A 114 13.76 -9.45 0.85
N SER A 115 13.55 -8.26 0.28
CA SER A 115 13.85 -7.97 -1.12
C SER A 115 15.35 -8.06 -1.41
N ALA A 116 16.18 -7.59 -0.48
CA ALA A 116 17.64 -7.72 -0.52
C ALA A 116 18.10 -9.19 -0.45
N LEU A 117 17.55 -9.99 0.46
CA LEU A 117 17.89 -11.42 0.58
C LEU A 117 17.49 -12.21 -0.68
N LYS A 118 16.32 -11.93 -1.27
CA LYS A 118 15.89 -12.54 -2.55
C LYS A 118 16.83 -12.20 -3.71
N ALA A 119 17.46 -11.03 -3.70
CA ALA A 119 18.45 -10.65 -4.72
C ALA A 119 19.79 -11.38 -4.51
N VAL A 120 20.31 -11.37 -3.27
CA VAL A 120 21.56 -12.09 -2.90
C VAL A 120 21.45 -13.58 -3.17
N PHE A 121 20.41 -14.20 -2.61
CA PHE A 121 20.19 -15.63 -2.67
C PHE A 121 19.12 -15.97 -3.70
N PHE A 122 19.34 -15.53 -4.95
CA PHE A 122 18.43 -15.73 -6.08
C PHE A 122 18.11 -17.22 -6.40
N LYS A 123 18.91 -18.16 -5.89
CA LYS A 123 18.69 -19.61 -6.00
C LYS A 123 17.75 -20.18 -4.93
N ASP A 124 17.42 -19.38 -3.91
CA ASP A 124 16.50 -19.78 -2.84
C ASP A 124 15.06 -19.85 -3.34
N LYS A 125 14.29 -20.80 -2.81
CA LYS A 125 12.89 -21.01 -3.19
C LYS A 125 12.02 -21.31 -1.97
N ALA A 126 10.81 -20.76 -1.96
CA ALA A 126 9.76 -21.19 -1.05
C ALA A 126 9.34 -22.64 -1.39
N GLY A 127 9.39 -23.53 -0.41
CA GLY A 127 8.95 -24.92 -0.53
C GLY A 127 7.76 -25.22 0.39
N ILE A 128 7.26 -26.46 0.29
CA ILE A 128 6.22 -26.98 1.18
C ILE A 128 6.84 -27.20 2.57
N GLY A 129 6.35 -26.50 3.59
CA GLY A 129 6.83 -26.60 4.98
C GLY A 129 8.12 -25.84 5.31
N TYR A 130 8.94 -25.46 4.33
CA TYR A 130 10.24 -24.79 4.55
C TYR A 130 10.61 -23.77 3.45
N TRP A 131 11.43 -22.79 3.80
CA TRP A 131 12.27 -22.05 2.86
C TRP A 131 13.46 -22.92 2.46
N LYS A 132 13.69 -23.12 1.16
CA LYS A 132 14.82 -23.88 0.62
C LYS A 132 15.92 -22.90 0.25
N HIS A 133 16.93 -22.80 1.11
CA HIS A 133 18.13 -22.03 0.85
C HIS A 133 19.15 -22.88 0.07
N ARG A 134 19.83 -22.31 -0.93
CA ARG A 134 20.91 -22.98 -1.66
C ARG A 134 22.20 -22.16 -1.61
N VAL A 135 23.23 -22.76 -1.01
CA VAL A 135 24.56 -22.15 -0.85
C VAL A 135 25.13 -21.79 -2.22
N THR A 136 25.41 -20.51 -2.43
CA THR A 136 25.81 -19.93 -3.72
C THR A 136 27.24 -19.36 -3.66
N PHE A 137 27.64 -18.80 -2.53
CA PHE A 137 28.94 -18.19 -2.29
C PHE A 137 29.77 -18.99 -1.27
N ALA A 138 31.10 -18.86 -1.34
CA ALA A 138 32.02 -19.57 -0.44
C ALA A 138 32.10 -18.95 0.97
N TRP A 139 31.68 -17.70 1.15
CA TRP A 139 31.66 -16.99 2.44
C TRP A 139 30.42 -17.29 3.29
N GLU A 140 29.52 -18.14 2.80
CA GLU A 140 28.29 -18.49 3.53
C GLU A 140 28.58 -19.45 4.68
N THR A 141 27.99 -19.18 5.84
CA THR A 141 28.07 -20.05 7.02
C THR A 141 26.69 -20.35 7.58
N THR A 142 26.55 -21.51 8.25
CA THR A 142 25.28 -21.90 8.90
C THR A 142 24.82 -20.91 9.97
N SER A 143 25.76 -20.26 10.67
CA SER A 143 25.49 -19.19 11.63
C SER A 143 24.99 -17.90 10.98
N MET A 144 25.57 -17.52 9.84
CA MET A 144 25.08 -16.39 9.04
C MET A 144 23.68 -16.67 8.48
N ILE A 145 23.45 -17.86 7.91
CA ILE A 145 22.15 -18.24 7.32
C ILE A 145 21.04 -18.23 8.40
N ALA A 146 21.32 -18.76 9.59
CA ALA A 146 20.41 -18.63 10.73
C ALA A 146 20.15 -17.14 11.08
N GLY A 147 21.21 -16.35 11.27
CA GLY A 147 21.10 -14.93 11.63
C GLY A 147 20.42 -14.04 10.56
N LEU A 148 20.35 -14.47 9.30
CA LEU A 148 19.69 -13.75 8.21
C LEU A 148 18.23 -14.15 8.03
N PHE A 149 17.91 -15.45 8.15
CA PHE A 149 16.59 -15.99 7.78
C PHE A 149 15.69 -16.36 8.96
N THR A 150 16.23 -16.75 10.11
CA THR A 150 15.43 -17.26 11.22
C THR A 150 15.06 -16.20 12.26
N LYS A 151 13.98 -16.45 12.99
CA LYS A 151 13.56 -15.66 14.15
C LYS A 151 14.54 -15.83 15.32
N GLU A 152 14.44 -14.93 16.30
CA GLU A 152 15.24 -14.97 17.52
C GLU A 152 15.12 -16.31 18.26
N GLY A 153 16.20 -16.71 18.94
CA GLY A 153 16.36 -18.03 19.58
C GLY A 153 16.84 -19.15 18.64
N ILE A 154 16.59 -19.08 17.33
CA ILE A 154 17.02 -20.12 16.38
C ILE A 154 18.50 -19.95 15.99
N LYS A 155 19.39 -20.64 16.71
CA LYS A 155 20.83 -20.72 16.43
C LYS A 155 21.17 -21.73 15.32
N ALA A 156 22.37 -21.63 14.74
CA ALA A 156 22.92 -22.53 13.70
C ALA A 156 22.70 -24.02 14.00
N GLY A 157 22.96 -24.47 15.24
CA GLY A 157 22.80 -25.86 15.66
C GLY A 157 21.38 -26.44 15.52
N HIS A 158 20.35 -25.60 15.39
CA HIS A 158 19.00 -26.06 15.02
C HIS A 158 18.89 -26.42 13.54
N LEU A 159 19.47 -25.59 12.66
CA LEU A 159 19.53 -25.88 11.21
C LEU A 159 20.37 -27.13 10.94
N VAL A 160 21.51 -27.27 11.63
CA VAL A 160 22.41 -28.43 11.53
C VAL A 160 21.71 -29.74 11.87
N ARG A 161 21.04 -29.80 13.04
CA ARG A 161 20.27 -30.97 13.47
C ARG A 161 19.10 -31.26 12.53
N TYR A 162 18.33 -30.25 12.14
CA TYR A 162 17.17 -30.42 11.26
C TYR A 162 17.53 -30.90 9.85
N ASN A 163 18.67 -30.47 9.31
CA ASN A 163 19.14 -30.84 7.97
C ASN A 163 20.12 -32.02 7.96
N LYS A 164 20.40 -32.64 9.11
CA LYS A 164 21.40 -33.72 9.28
C LYS A 164 22.75 -33.37 8.61
N MET A 165 23.26 -32.16 8.88
CA MET A 165 24.39 -31.60 8.13
C MET A 165 25.72 -32.23 8.54
N ARG A 166 26.53 -32.63 7.55
CA ARG A 166 27.92 -33.10 7.74
C ARG A 166 28.78 -32.09 8.51
N ASN A 167 29.79 -32.59 9.22
CA ASN A 167 30.80 -31.81 9.96
C ASN A 167 30.19 -30.74 10.88
N LYS A 168 29.06 -31.09 11.54
CA LYS A 168 28.28 -30.19 12.42
C LYS A 168 27.88 -28.85 11.75
N GLY A 169 27.84 -28.79 10.41
CA GLY A 169 27.55 -27.58 9.64
C GLY A 169 28.67 -26.53 9.62
N ASN A 170 29.91 -26.91 9.96
CA ASN A 170 31.07 -26.00 9.95
C ASN A 170 31.55 -25.67 8.52
N ILE A 171 31.35 -26.59 7.56
CA ILE A 171 31.85 -26.44 6.18
C ILE A 171 30.70 -26.59 5.18
N LEU A 172 30.30 -25.46 4.57
CA LEU A 172 29.36 -25.42 3.46
C LEU A 172 30.10 -25.50 2.12
N LYS A 173 29.59 -26.35 1.22
CA LYS A 173 30.04 -26.45 -0.17
C LYS A 173 29.01 -25.72 -1.05
N LYS A 174 29.47 -25.04 -2.10
CA LYS A 174 28.56 -24.43 -3.10
C LYS A 174 27.63 -25.50 -3.65
N GLY A 175 26.34 -25.19 -3.72
CA GLY A 175 25.30 -26.12 -4.14
C GLY A 175 24.59 -26.85 -2.99
N ASP A 176 25.14 -26.88 -1.77
CA ASP A 176 24.45 -27.45 -0.59
C ASP A 176 23.05 -26.84 -0.41
N VAL A 177 22.12 -27.65 0.10
CA VAL A 177 20.72 -27.26 0.31
C VAL A 177 20.41 -27.25 1.80
N ILE A 178 19.93 -26.12 2.31
CA ILE A 178 19.52 -25.96 3.71
C ILE A 178 18.02 -25.64 3.74
N LYS A 179 17.24 -26.53 4.34
CA LYS A 179 15.81 -26.36 4.59
C LYS A 179 15.64 -25.60 5.90
N ILE A 180 14.93 -24.48 5.86
CA ILE A 180 14.59 -23.65 7.01
C ILE A 180 13.08 -23.75 7.23
N PRO A 181 12.59 -24.51 8.23
CA PRO A 181 11.16 -24.65 8.51
C PRO A 181 10.43 -23.31 8.59
N TRP A 182 9.24 -23.19 8.01
CA TRP A 182 8.49 -21.93 8.04
C TRP A 182 8.25 -21.42 9.48
N LYS A 183 8.08 -22.32 10.45
CA LYS A 183 7.96 -22.02 11.89
C LYS A 183 9.19 -21.33 12.52
N TRP A 184 10.34 -21.40 11.86
CA TRP A 184 11.61 -20.79 12.26
C TRP A 184 11.97 -19.55 11.45
N VAL A 185 11.49 -19.41 10.21
CA VAL A 185 11.71 -18.20 9.40
C VAL A 185 11.17 -16.96 10.12
N SER A 186 11.95 -15.87 10.13
CA SER A 186 11.57 -14.60 10.77
C SER A 186 10.30 -14.00 10.12
N PRO A 187 9.24 -13.70 10.90
CA PRO A 187 8.02 -13.08 10.37
C PRO A 187 8.27 -11.75 9.66
N GLU A 188 9.24 -10.96 10.13
CA GLU A 188 9.62 -9.68 9.53
C GLU A 188 9.96 -9.80 8.05
N LEU A 189 10.55 -10.93 7.63
CA LEU A 189 11.01 -11.12 6.26
C LEU A 189 9.85 -11.37 5.27
N SER A 190 8.65 -11.69 5.75
CA SER A 190 7.49 -12.01 4.90
C SER A 190 7.82 -12.97 3.73
N LEU A 191 8.75 -13.92 3.96
CA LEU A 191 9.20 -14.89 2.96
C LEU A 191 8.22 -16.07 2.81
N ARG A 192 7.38 -16.30 3.82
CA ARG A 192 6.30 -17.27 3.75
C ARG A 192 5.39 -16.91 2.57
N PRO A 193 5.10 -17.84 1.66
CA PRO A 193 4.11 -17.59 0.63
C PRO A 193 2.76 -17.44 1.32
N VAL A 194 1.93 -16.49 0.87
CA VAL A 194 0.73 -16.08 1.59
C VAL A 194 -0.21 -17.26 1.77
N SER A 195 -0.54 -17.60 3.02
CA SER A 195 -1.55 -18.60 3.33
C SER A 195 -2.88 -18.14 2.73
N LEU A 196 -3.63 -19.07 2.15
CA LEU A 196 -4.94 -18.79 1.56
C LEU A 196 -6.01 -19.48 2.39
N LYS A 197 -7.11 -18.78 2.65
CA LYS A 197 -8.28 -19.40 3.28
C LYS A 197 -9.01 -20.28 2.26
N PRO A 198 -9.64 -21.39 2.69
CA PRO A 198 -10.53 -22.17 1.84
C PRO A 198 -11.59 -21.26 1.18
N PRO A 199 -12.00 -21.54 -0.07
CA PRO A 199 -11.68 -22.70 -0.90
C PRO A 199 -10.39 -22.59 -1.72
N LEU A 200 -9.64 -21.48 -1.62
CA LEU A 200 -8.46 -21.24 -2.46
C LEU A 200 -7.26 -22.08 -2.03
N LYS A 201 -6.58 -22.70 -3.00
CA LYS A 201 -5.36 -23.50 -2.77
C LYS A 201 -4.15 -22.78 -3.35
N LEU A 202 -3.12 -22.59 -2.54
CA LEU A 202 -1.87 -21.93 -2.97
C LEU A 202 -1.04 -22.91 -3.80
N LYS A 203 -0.67 -22.54 -5.03
CA LYS A 203 0.28 -23.31 -5.84
C LYS A 203 1.29 -22.42 -6.54
N GLN A 204 2.43 -23.00 -6.86
CA GLN A 204 3.52 -22.40 -7.63
C GLN A 204 3.43 -22.85 -9.09
N ASP A 205 3.79 -21.99 -10.04
CA ASP A 205 3.90 -22.35 -11.46
C ASP A 205 5.34 -22.68 -11.90
N LYS A 206 5.51 -23.02 -13.19
CA LYS A 206 6.82 -23.34 -13.79
C LYS A 206 7.85 -22.21 -13.65
N SER A 207 7.41 -20.94 -13.59
CA SER A 207 8.29 -19.77 -13.38
C SER A 207 8.69 -19.55 -11.93
N GLY A 208 8.10 -20.32 -11.00
CA GLY A 208 8.31 -20.17 -9.55
C GLY A 208 7.36 -19.15 -8.90
N LYS A 209 6.39 -18.61 -9.63
CA LYS A 209 5.46 -17.59 -9.12
C LYS A 209 4.23 -18.25 -8.48
N PHE A 210 3.78 -17.70 -7.36
CA PHE A 210 2.62 -18.20 -6.63
C PHE A 210 1.30 -17.61 -7.15
N TYR A 211 0.30 -18.48 -7.27
CA TYR A 211 -1.07 -18.15 -7.65
C TYR A 211 -2.05 -18.86 -6.72
N ALA A 212 -3.15 -18.19 -6.39
CA ALA A 212 -4.30 -18.86 -5.82
C ALA A 212 -4.98 -19.67 -6.91
N HIS A 213 -5.32 -20.92 -6.60
CA HIS A 213 -6.07 -21.79 -7.48
C HIS A 213 -7.45 -22.02 -6.87
N TYR A 214 -8.48 -21.63 -7.62
CA TYR A 214 -9.85 -22.00 -7.35
C TYR A 214 -10.26 -23.18 -8.22
N GLN A 215 -11.24 -23.97 -7.78
CA GLN A 215 -11.85 -25.05 -8.56
C GLN A 215 -13.33 -24.72 -8.74
N MET A 216 -13.74 -24.50 -9.98
CA MET A 216 -15.12 -24.13 -10.32
C MET A 216 -16.11 -25.20 -9.86
N LYS A 217 -17.20 -24.79 -9.21
CA LYS A 217 -18.33 -25.67 -8.92
C LYS A 217 -19.37 -25.63 -10.05
N HIS A 218 -20.32 -26.55 -9.99
CA HIS A 218 -21.46 -26.57 -10.90
C HIS A 218 -22.27 -25.26 -10.80
N GLY A 219 -22.67 -24.68 -11.94
CA GLY A 219 -23.44 -23.43 -12.00
C GLY A 219 -22.70 -22.15 -11.62
N GLU A 220 -21.38 -22.19 -11.37
CA GLU A 220 -20.59 -21.00 -11.04
C GLU A 220 -20.10 -20.26 -12.29
N THR A 221 -20.05 -18.92 -12.23
CA THR A 221 -19.50 -18.08 -13.32
C THR A 221 -18.17 -17.45 -12.90
N LEU A 222 -17.31 -17.13 -13.88
CA LEU A 222 -16.08 -16.38 -13.62
C LEU A 222 -16.36 -15.01 -12.98
N TYR A 223 -17.42 -14.32 -13.42
CA TYR A 223 -17.76 -12.97 -12.99
C TYR A 223 -18.20 -12.94 -11.52
N SER A 224 -19.21 -13.72 -11.13
CA SER A 224 -19.74 -13.73 -9.77
C SER A 224 -18.91 -14.56 -8.80
N SER A 225 -18.66 -15.83 -9.14
CA SER A 225 -18.10 -16.82 -8.21
C SER A 225 -16.58 -16.70 -8.04
N VAL A 226 -15.89 -16.03 -8.97
CA VAL A 226 -14.43 -15.85 -8.92
C VAL A 226 -14.04 -14.38 -8.78
N VAL A 227 -14.42 -13.51 -9.72
CA VAL A 227 -13.98 -12.11 -9.72
C VAL A 227 -14.60 -11.33 -8.56
N ILE A 228 -15.92 -11.22 -8.49
CA ILE A 228 -16.60 -10.52 -7.39
C ILE A 228 -16.19 -11.13 -6.04
N ARG A 229 -16.32 -12.45 -5.91
CA ARG A 229 -16.06 -13.18 -4.67
C ARG A 229 -14.63 -13.03 -4.13
N PHE A 230 -13.61 -13.30 -4.94
CA PHE A 230 -12.23 -13.38 -4.43
C PHE A 230 -11.45 -12.09 -4.59
N THR A 231 -11.88 -11.14 -5.42
CA THR A 231 -11.16 -9.87 -5.65
C THR A 231 -11.83 -8.65 -5.03
N GLY A 232 -13.06 -8.79 -4.51
CA GLY A 232 -13.83 -7.70 -3.88
C GLY A 232 -14.31 -6.62 -4.86
N ARG A 233 -14.19 -6.86 -6.18
CA ARG A 233 -14.61 -5.93 -7.23
C ARG A 233 -16.13 -5.97 -7.39
N LEU A 234 -16.80 -4.83 -7.28
CA LEU A 234 -18.26 -4.71 -7.37
C LEU A 234 -18.75 -3.86 -8.57
N LEU A 235 -17.85 -3.07 -9.17
CA LEU A 235 -18.15 -2.26 -10.35
C LEU A 235 -18.13 -3.14 -11.60
N ASN A 236 -19.19 -3.10 -12.40
CA ASN A 236 -19.34 -3.96 -13.59
C ASN A 236 -18.14 -3.84 -14.55
N ASP A 237 -17.70 -2.61 -14.82
CA ASP A 237 -16.60 -2.34 -15.73
C ASP A 237 -15.26 -2.90 -15.19
N GLU A 238 -15.02 -2.78 -13.87
CA GLU A 238 -13.85 -3.39 -13.23
C GLU A 238 -13.93 -4.93 -13.24
N VAL A 239 -15.11 -5.48 -12.95
CA VAL A 239 -15.37 -6.92 -12.96
C VAL A 239 -15.10 -7.51 -14.35
N ASN A 240 -15.57 -6.84 -15.41
CA ASN A 240 -15.32 -7.24 -16.80
C ASN A 240 -13.83 -7.12 -17.17
N GLN A 241 -13.15 -6.03 -16.77
CA GLN A 241 -11.71 -5.88 -16.98
C GLN A 241 -10.88 -6.95 -16.27
N VAL A 242 -11.23 -7.31 -15.04
CA VAL A 242 -10.53 -8.35 -14.27
C VAL A 242 -10.84 -9.74 -14.82
N ALA A 243 -12.09 -10.02 -15.21
CA ALA A 243 -12.49 -11.26 -15.88
C ALA A 243 -11.68 -11.46 -17.17
N ASN A 244 -11.64 -10.46 -18.05
CA ASN A 244 -10.87 -10.53 -19.31
C ASN A 244 -9.37 -10.77 -19.09
N LYS A 245 -8.79 -10.22 -18.01
CA LYS A 245 -7.40 -10.50 -17.65
C LYS A 245 -7.21 -11.90 -17.04
N LEU A 246 -8.18 -12.42 -16.29
CA LEU A 246 -8.16 -13.81 -15.79
C LEU A 246 -8.32 -14.83 -16.92
N LEU A 247 -9.20 -14.58 -17.90
CA LEU A 247 -9.34 -15.41 -19.10
C LEU A 247 -8.00 -15.56 -19.82
N LYS A 248 -7.36 -14.42 -20.16
CA LYS A 248 -6.02 -14.39 -20.77
C LYS A 248 -4.94 -15.09 -19.91
N LEU A 249 -4.97 -14.93 -18.59
CA LEU A 249 -4.01 -15.58 -17.67
C LEU A 249 -4.17 -17.12 -17.62
N ASN A 250 -5.37 -17.63 -17.90
CA ASN A 250 -5.71 -19.05 -17.83
C ASN A 250 -5.79 -19.72 -19.20
N ASN A 251 -5.45 -19.00 -20.28
CA ASN A 251 -5.57 -19.45 -21.68
C ASN A 251 -7.01 -19.89 -22.04
N ILE A 252 -8.00 -19.12 -21.58
CA ILE A 252 -9.43 -19.35 -21.87
C ILE A 252 -9.91 -18.23 -22.80
N SER A 253 -10.53 -18.59 -23.92
CA SER A 253 -11.03 -17.64 -24.94
C SER A 253 -12.33 -16.96 -24.50
N ASP A 254 -13.31 -17.72 -24.05
CA ASP A 254 -14.61 -17.23 -23.55
C ASP A 254 -14.91 -17.81 -22.15
N ALA A 255 -15.46 -16.98 -21.26
CA ALA A 255 -15.94 -17.38 -19.95
C ALA A 255 -17.08 -18.43 -20.01
N LYS A 256 -17.83 -18.52 -21.12
CA LYS A 256 -18.86 -19.56 -21.30
C LYS A 256 -18.28 -20.97 -21.46
N LEU A 257 -17.03 -21.10 -21.89
CA LEU A 257 -16.34 -22.39 -22.10
C LEU A 257 -15.75 -22.97 -20.80
N ILE A 258 -15.97 -22.31 -19.66
CA ILE A 258 -15.42 -22.74 -18.37
C ILE A 258 -16.18 -23.96 -17.86
N GLN A 259 -15.50 -25.10 -17.78
CA GLN A 259 -16.08 -26.36 -17.35
C GLN A 259 -16.19 -26.47 -15.82
N THR A 260 -17.19 -27.23 -15.37
CA THR A 260 -17.30 -27.67 -13.98
C THR A 260 -16.01 -28.39 -13.54
N ARG A 261 -15.51 -28.12 -12.32
CA ARG A 261 -14.22 -28.58 -11.78
C ARG A 261 -12.95 -28.03 -12.48
N GLN A 262 -13.06 -27.16 -13.49
CA GLN A 262 -11.89 -26.48 -14.05
C GLN A 262 -11.18 -25.61 -13.01
N LYS A 263 -9.84 -25.55 -13.09
CA LYS A 263 -9.00 -24.83 -12.11
C LYS A 263 -8.65 -23.45 -12.65
N ILE A 264 -9.06 -22.40 -11.94
CA ILE A 264 -8.77 -21.00 -12.29
C ILE A 264 -7.62 -20.48 -11.43
N ARG A 265 -6.56 -19.98 -12.09
CA ARG A 265 -5.41 -19.29 -11.49
C ARG A 265 -5.77 -17.82 -11.29
N ILE A 266 -5.55 -17.32 -10.06
CA ILE A 266 -5.80 -15.94 -9.65
C ILE A 266 -4.48 -15.36 -9.09
N PRO A 267 -4.02 -14.18 -9.54
CA PRO A 267 -2.85 -13.53 -8.96
C PRO A 267 -3.07 -13.17 -7.49
N LEU A 268 -2.10 -13.47 -6.62
CA LEU A 268 -2.23 -13.21 -5.17
C LEU A 268 -2.52 -11.73 -4.85
N GLY A 269 -1.91 -10.81 -5.60
CA GLY A 269 -2.12 -9.36 -5.43
C GLY A 269 -3.48 -8.83 -5.91
N TRP A 270 -4.37 -9.68 -6.41
CA TRP A 270 -5.76 -9.33 -6.74
C TRP A 270 -6.77 -9.88 -5.75
N LEU A 271 -6.34 -10.72 -4.79
CA LEU A 271 -7.25 -11.26 -3.79
C LEU A 271 -7.63 -10.17 -2.78
N SER A 272 -8.88 -10.20 -2.32
CA SER A 272 -9.29 -9.42 -1.16
C SER A 272 -8.64 -9.98 0.12
N GLU A 273 -8.41 -9.09 1.09
CA GLU A 273 -7.76 -9.42 2.37
C GLU A 273 -8.48 -10.55 3.13
N GLU A 274 -9.79 -10.70 2.91
CA GLU A 274 -10.61 -11.76 3.49
C GLU A 274 -10.10 -13.17 3.18
N TYR A 275 -9.53 -13.39 1.99
CA TYR A 275 -9.00 -14.71 1.58
C TYR A 275 -7.50 -14.87 1.84
N LEU A 276 -6.81 -13.81 2.21
CA LEU A 276 -5.43 -13.86 2.67
C LEU A 276 -5.43 -14.28 4.15
N GLY A 277 -4.65 -15.32 4.48
CA GLY A 277 -4.38 -15.71 5.85
C GLY A 277 -3.49 -14.64 6.50
N SER A 278 -3.92 -14.13 7.65
CA SER A 278 -3.17 -13.12 8.38
C SER A 278 -1.77 -13.62 8.73
N GLN A 279 -0.75 -12.78 8.51
CA GLN A 279 0.63 -13.05 8.93
C GLN A 279 0.86 -12.74 10.41
N THR A 280 -0.21 -12.44 11.16
CA THR A 280 -0.19 -12.15 12.59
C THR A 280 -0.38 -13.43 13.38
N ASN A 281 0.71 -13.96 13.93
CA ASN A 281 0.59 -14.78 15.15
C ASN A 281 0.03 -13.92 16.28
N ASP A 282 -0.71 -14.55 17.20
CA ASP A 282 -1.29 -13.94 18.39
C ASP A 282 -0.32 -13.08 19.19
N VAL A 283 -0.67 -11.79 19.35
CA VAL A 283 -0.42 -11.03 20.58
C VAL A 283 -1.63 -10.11 20.82
N SER A 284 -2.18 -10.14 22.04
CA SER A 284 -3.23 -9.22 22.55
C SER A 284 -4.69 -9.47 22.17
N SER A 285 -5.17 -10.71 22.30
CA SER A 285 -6.57 -11.00 22.67
C SER A 285 -6.72 -11.06 24.20
N ARG A 286 -6.40 -9.96 24.91
CA ARG A 286 -6.67 -9.88 26.36
C ARG A 286 -8.15 -9.55 26.61
N LYS A 287 -8.80 -10.51 27.26
CA LYS A 287 -10.17 -10.51 27.79
C LYS A 287 -10.63 -9.14 28.32
N THR A 288 -11.82 -8.72 27.91
CA THR A 288 -12.78 -8.09 28.83
C THR A 288 -14.18 -8.59 28.54
N SER A 289 -14.63 -9.55 29.36
CA SER A 289 -15.99 -10.06 29.38
C SER A 289 -16.89 -9.12 30.17
N VAL A 290 -17.90 -8.52 29.53
CA VAL A 290 -19.03 -7.88 30.24
C VAL A 290 -20.35 -8.32 29.63
N LYS A 291 -21.31 -8.64 30.50
CA LYS A 291 -22.59 -9.31 30.22
C LYS A 291 -23.56 -8.42 29.40
N LYS A 292 -24.46 -9.07 28.67
CA LYS A 292 -25.71 -8.46 28.18
C LYS A 292 -26.67 -8.24 29.36
N THR A 293 -27.34 -7.09 29.41
CA THR A 293 -28.66 -6.91 30.05
C THR A 293 -29.48 -5.85 29.30
N ASN A 294 -30.76 -5.72 29.67
CA ASN A 294 -31.86 -5.45 28.75
C ASN A 294 -32.60 -4.10 29.00
N LYS A 295 -33.53 -3.75 28.09
CA LYS A 295 -34.56 -2.67 28.15
C LYS A 295 -34.07 -1.21 27.96
N LYS A 296 -34.80 -0.22 27.40
CA LYS A 296 -36.04 -0.02 26.56
C LYS A 296 -36.85 1.19 27.08
N LYS A 297 -37.41 2.02 26.16
CA LYS A 297 -38.24 3.26 26.31
C LYS A 297 -37.44 4.58 26.07
N ARG A 298 -37.82 5.46 25.12
CA ARG A 298 -38.96 6.46 25.08
C ARG A 298 -38.81 7.47 26.24
N LYS A 299 -38.95 8.80 26.16
CA LYS A 299 -39.71 9.82 25.37
C LYS A 299 -38.95 11.19 25.56
N GLN A 300 -39.24 12.38 25.00
CA GLN A 300 -39.82 12.90 23.73
C GLN A 300 -39.65 14.45 23.71
N LYS A 301 -39.38 15.13 22.56
CA LYS A 301 -39.64 16.59 22.31
C LYS A 301 -38.79 17.61 23.15
N LYS A 302 -38.68 18.92 22.88
CA LYS A 302 -39.06 19.85 21.77
C LYS A 302 -38.26 21.17 21.93
N SER A 303 -38.06 21.93 20.83
CA SER A 303 -37.97 23.42 20.75
C SER A 303 -36.92 24.18 21.62
N SER A 304 -36.53 25.45 21.37
CA SER A 304 -36.94 26.46 20.37
C SER A 304 -35.85 27.54 20.20
N LYS A 305 -35.86 28.22 19.03
CA LYS A 305 -35.56 29.66 18.76
C LYS A 305 -34.50 30.37 19.63
N ALA A 306 -33.38 30.79 19.01
CA ALA A 306 -33.09 32.19 18.61
C ALA A 306 -32.47 33.03 19.76
N VAL A 307 -31.75 34.16 19.61
CA VAL A 307 -31.66 35.21 18.57
C VAL A 307 -30.19 35.65 18.35
N ALA A 308 -29.94 36.47 17.33
CA ALA A 308 -28.68 37.15 16.98
C ALA A 308 -27.98 37.85 18.18
N SER A 309 -26.66 38.11 18.14
CA SER A 309 -26.19 39.37 17.51
C SER A 309 -24.70 39.40 17.13
N LYS A 310 -24.36 40.50 16.43
CA LYS A 310 -23.18 40.83 15.60
C LYS A 310 -22.06 41.56 16.38
N LYS A 311 -20.80 41.20 16.13
CA LYS A 311 -19.61 42.05 15.83
C LYS A 311 -18.39 41.10 15.81
N LYS A 312 -17.64 40.86 14.73
CA LYS A 312 -16.95 41.70 13.72
C LYS A 312 -15.67 42.36 14.27
N LEU A 313 -14.52 41.70 14.08
CA LEU A 313 -13.26 42.39 13.78
C LEU A 313 -12.47 41.63 12.70
N LYS A 314 -11.73 42.38 11.88
CA LYS A 314 -10.74 41.90 10.89
C LYS A 314 -9.39 41.69 11.66
N ARG A 315 -8.28 41.15 11.15
CA ARG A 315 -7.69 41.12 9.79
C ARG A 315 -6.46 40.19 9.84
N GLY A 316 -6.07 39.53 8.74
CA GLY A 316 -4.82 38.76 8.69
C GLY A 316 -4.74 37.81 7.48
N LYS A 317 -4.12 38.26 6.38
CA LYS A 317 -4.03 37.51 5.11
C LYS A 317 -2.57 37.18 4.76
N SER A 318 -2.26 35.88 4.68
CA SER A 318 -1.30 35.24 3.76
C SER A 318 -1.23 33.75 4.16
N THR A 319 -1.15 32.74 3.27
CA THR A 319 -0.66 32.74 1.89
C THR A 319 -1.42 31.70 1.06
N GLN A 320 -2.15 32.10 0.02
CA GLN A 320 -2.79 31.19 -0.95
C GLN A 320 -2.25 31.46 -2.38
N LYS A 321 -1.08 30.90 -2.71
CA LYS A 321 -0.52 30.86 -4.09
C LYS A 321 0.34 29.60 -4.28
N ALA A 322 -0.29 28.43 -4.40
CA ALA A 322 0.44 27.17 -4.68
C ALA A 322 -0.35 26.07 -5.45
N VAL A 323 -1.65 26.24 -5.70
CA VAL A 323 -2.51 25.15 -6.24
C VAL A 323 -2.90 25.37 -7.72
N ALA A 324 -2.65 26.56 -8.28
CA ALA A 324 -3.12 26.95 -9.61
C ALA A 324 -2.05 26.87 -10.72
N GLN A 325 -1.39 25.71 -10.90
CA GLN A 325 -0.56 25.46 -12.10
C GLN A 325 -0.21 23.97 -12.33
N LYS A 326 -1.19 23.16 -12.76
CA LYS A 326 -0.98 21.91 -13.53
C LYS A 326 -2.30 21.35 -14.05
N THR A 327 -2.72 21.79 -15.25
CA THR A 327 -3.60 21.09 -16.23
C THR A 327 -3.98 22.02 -17.40
N LYS A 328 -3.00 22.50 -18.18
CA LYS A 328 -3.27 22.91 -19.57
C LYS A 328 -3.26 21.66 -20.45
N SER A 329 -4.35 20.90 -20.41
CA SER A 329 -4.67 19.85 -21.38
C SER A 329 -5.95 20.24 -22.11
N LYS A 330 -6.00 19.98 -23.42
CA LYS A 330 -7.01 20.45 -24.39
C LYS A 330 -8.45 20.28 -23.89
N ARG A 331 -9.06 21.33 -23.34
CA ARG A 331 -10.53 21.42 -23.22
C ARG A 331 -11.11 21.78 -24.59
N LYS A 332 -11.53 20.76 -25.35
CA LYS A 332 -12.67 20.93 -26.26
C LYS A 332 -13.86 21.41 -25.43
N ASN A 333 -14.75 22.22 -26.02
CA ASN A 333 -15.90 22.83 -25.36
C ASN A 333 -16.74 21.76 -24.63
N ASN A 334 -16.58 21.65 -23.32
CA ASN A 334 -17.15 20.57 -22.53
C ASN A 334 -18.56 20.98 -22.08
N VAL A 335 -19.55 20.67 -22.91
CA VAL A 335 -20.97 21.02 -22.74
C VAL A 335 -21.56 20.42 -21.44
N HIS A 336 -20.95 19.35 -20.92
CA HIS A 336 -21.41 18.67 -19.71
C HIS A 336 -20.89 19.36 -18.44
N LYS A 337 -21.82 19.74 -17.55
CA LYS A 337 -21.48 20.23 -16.20
C LYS A 337 -20.74 19.16 -15.39
N ILE A 338 -19.88 19.58 -14.47
CA ILE A 338 -19.21 18.68 -13.53
C ILE A 338 -20.23 18.21 -12.49
N HIS A 339 -20.21 16.92 -12.17
CA HIS A 339 -20.98 16.29 -11.12
C HIS A 339 -20.07 15.84 -9.98
N VAL A 340 -20.42 16.16 -8.74
CA VAL A 340 -19.72 15.70 -7.53
C VAL A 340 -20.69 14.90 -6.68
N ILE A 341 -20.37 13.63 -6.42
CA ILE A 341 -21.06 12.79 -5.45
C ILE A 341 -20.36 13.03 -4.11
N LEU A 342 -21.08 13.47 -3.07
CA LEU A 342 -20.47 13.96 -1.84
C LEU A 342 -20.93 13.13 -0.64
N ASP A 343 -20.01 12.32 -0.08
CA ASP A 343 -20.22 11.55 1.14
C ASP A 343 -19.70 12.30 2.37
N SER A 344 -20.53 12.41 3.42
CA SER A 344 -20.11 12.97 4.71
C SER A 344 -19.60 11.92 5.69
N GLY A 345 -19.43 10.67 5.26
CA GLY A 345 -18.86 9.62 6.11
C GLY A 345 -19.83 9.11 7.17
N HIS A 346 -19.53 9.41 8.43
CA HIS A 346 -20.22 8.89 9.61
C HIS A 346 -21.65 9.44 9.77
N GLY A 347 -22.34 8.95 10.79
CA GLY A 347 -23.68 9.40 11.19
C GLY A 347 -24.57 8.31 11.78
N GLY A 348 -25.67 8.72 12.39
CA GLY A 348 -26.68 7.86 12.98
C GLY A 348 -26.25 7.29 14.31
N ARG A 349 -25.94 6.00 14.39
CA ARG A 349 -25.47 5.40 15.66
C ARG A 349 -23.96 5.55 15.87
N ASP A 350 -23.22 5.77 14.79
CA ASP A 350 -21.77 5.71 14.73
C ASP A 350 -21.20 7.08 14.32
N PRO A 351 -20.78 7.89 15.31
CA PRO A 351 -20.37 9.27 15.08
C PRO A 351 -18.93 9.42 14.59
N GLY A 352 -18.21 8.30 14.40
CA GLY A 352 -16.76 8.32 14.18
C GLY A 352 -16.00 8.72 15.45
N ALA A 353 -14.94 9.51 15.28
CA ALA A 353 -14.17 10.06 16.39
C ALA A 353 -14.98 11.09 17.21
N SER A 354 -14.55 11.30 18.45
CA SER A 354 -15.00 12.43 19.27
C SER A 354 -13.82 13.04 20.02
N ALA A 355 -13.91 14.34 20.27
CA ALA A 355 -12.90 15.13 20.98
C ALA A 355 -13.58 16.01 22.04
N GLY A 356 -12.84 16.43 23.07
CA GLY A 356 -13.37 17.18 24.21
C GLY A 356 -13.93 16.29 25.33
N SER A 357 -14.59 16.90 26.31
CA SER A 357 -15.02 16.30 27.57
C SER A 357 -16.48 16.61 27.89
N ARG A 358 -17.23 15.59 28.31
CA ARG A 358 -18.60 15.79 28.83
C ARG A 358 -18.63 16.65 30.10
N LYS A 359 -17.56 16.64 30.91
CA LYS A 359 -17.47 17.45 32.14
C LYS A 359 -17.35 18.95 31.80
N ASN A 360 -16.59 19.27 30.75
CA ASN A 360 -16.34 20.64 30.32
C ASN A 360 -17.35 21.15 29.28
N LYS A 361 -18.28 20.28 28.85
CA LYS A 361 -19.33 20.54 27.84
C LYS A 361 -18.80 20.93 26.46
N ASP A 362 -17.57 20.56 26.14
CA ASP A 362 -16.84 20.86 24.89
C ASP A 362 -16.72 19.64 23.95
N ILE A 363 -17.55 18.60 24.14
CA ILE A 363 -17.52 17.40 23.32
C ILE A 363 -18.06 17.63 21.90
N ILE A 364 -17.28 17.24 20.90
CA ILE A 364 -17.57 17.35 19.46
C ILE A 364 -17.48 15.95 18.83
N TYR A 365 -18.35 15.66 17.87
CA TYR A 365 -18.44 14.40 17.13
C TYR A 365 -18.03 14.60 15.65
N GLU A 366 -17.42 13.59 15.03
CA GLU A 366 -16.87 13.69 13.67
C GLU A 366 -17.95 13.80 12.60
N ASP A 367 -19.05 13.04 12.72
CA ASP A 367 -20.24 13.12 11.87
C ASP A 367 -20.78 14.55 11.72
N GLU A 368 -21.02 15.24 12.83
CA GLU A 368 -21.47 16.65 12.89
C GLU A 368 -20.51 17.58 12.13
N VAL A 369 -19.20 17.45 12.38
CA VAL A 369 -18.14 18.25 11.72
C VAL A 369 -18.14 18.01 10.22
N VAL A 370 -18.11 16.74 9.79
CA VAL A 370 -17.94 16.37 8.38
C VAL A 370 -19.23 16.63 7.59
N TYR A 371 -20.40 16.47 8.20
CA TYR A 371 -21.67 16.82 7.57
C TYR A 371 -21.82 18.33 7.37
N ASP A 372 -21.44 19.18 8.34
CA ASP A 372 -21.42 20.64 8.14
C ASP A 372 -20.43 21.05 7.03
N ILE A 373 -19.23 20.47 7.01
CA ILE A 373 -18.26 20.65 5.92
C ILE A 373 -18.89 20.25 4.57
N SER A 374 -19.60 19.13 4.50
CA SER A 374 -20.29 18.69 3.27
C SER A 374 -21.31 19.72 2.78
N LYS A 375 -22.07 20.38 3.67
CA LYS A 375 -23.01 21.45 3.30
C LYS A 375 -22.29 22.68 2.79
N ARG A 376 -21.17 23.08 3.41
CA ARG A 376 -20.35 24.22 2.95
C ARG A 376 -19.78 23.94 1.56
N MET A 377 -19.20 22.76 1.36
CA MET A 377 -18.66 22.33 0.07
C MET A 377 -19.76 22.27 -1.00
N SER A 378 -20.92 21.69 -0.69
CA SER A 378 -22.07 21.66 -1.59
C SER A 378 -22.52 23.06 -2.03
N LYS A 379 -22.53 24.04 -1.11
CA LYS A 379 -22.86 25.44 -1.40
C LYS A 379 -21.80 26.12 -2.28
N LEU A 380 -20.51 25.85 -2.05
CA LEU A 380 -19.41 26.39 -2.87
C LEU A 380 -19.42 25.81 -4.29
N PHE A 381 -19.59 24.49 -4.42
CA PHE A 381 -19.69 23.80 -5.71
C PHE A 381 -20.90 24.29 -6.53
N LYS A 382 -22.08 24.39 -5.92
CA LYS A 382 -23.27 24.91 -6.62
C LYS A 382 -23.09 26.34 -7.13
N LYS A 383 -22.37 27.20 -6.41
CA LYS A 383 -21.99 28.55 -6.89
C LYS A 383 -21.07 28.54 -8.11
N GLN A 384 -20.32 27.46 -8.33
CA GLN A 384 -19.45 27.27 -9.50
C GLN A 384 -20.16 26.53 -10.64
N GLY A 385 -21.48 26.34 -10.58
CA GLY A 385 -22.27 25.61 -11.59
C GLY A 385 -22.11 24.09 -11.52
N ILE A 386 -21.43 23.56 -10.49
CA ILE A 386 -21.21 22.12 -10.27
C ILE A 386 -22.47 21.51 -9.67
N ILE A 387 -22.90 20.36 -10.20
CA ILE A 387 -24.06 19.61 -9.71
C ILE A 387 -23.61 18.67 -8.59
N VAL A 388 -24.20 18.80 -7.40
CA VAL A 388 -23.79 18.03 -6.22
C VAL A 388 -24.86 17.02 -5.81
N HIS A 389 -24.46 15.75 -5.72
CA HIS A 389 -25.28 14.63 -5.29
C HIS A 389 -24.82 14.17 -3.89
N PRO A 390 -25.42 14.64 -2.79
CA PRO A 390 -25.10 14.11 -1.47
C PRO A 390 -25.50 12.63 -1.35
N THR A 391 -24.86 11.88 -0.47
CA THR A 391 -25.25 10.50 -0.11
C THR A 391 -26.12 10.43 1.15
N LEU A 392 -25.98 11.44 2.03
CA LEU A 392 -26.55 11.56 3.36
C LEU A 392 -27.40 12.83 3.47
N ALA A 393 -28.44 12.76 4.28
CA ALA A 393 -29.08 13.95 4.84
C ALA A 393 -29.48 13.71 6.30
N ASP A 394 -28.98 14.59 7.17
CA ASP A 394 -29.61 14.95 8.43
C ASP A 394 -30.87 15.82 8.17
N PRO A 395 -32.05 15.45 8.72
CA PRO A 395 -33.26 16.28 8.74
C PRO A 395 -33.10 17.64 9.42
N ASN A 396 -32.27 17.72 10.47
CA ASN A 396 -32.13 18.87 11.37
C ASN A 396 -31.27 19.98 10.73
N GLN A 397 -30.19 19.62 10.04
CA GLN A 397 -29.25 20.52 9.39
C GLN A 397 -29.43 20.54 7.85
N LYS A 398 -30.33 21.44 7.40
CA LYS A 398 -30.53 21.73 5.97
C LYS A 398 -29.48 22.68 5.36
N GLN A 399 -28.78 23.46 6.18
CA GLN A 399 -27.79 24.48 5.78
C GLN A 399 -26.55 24.42 6.70
N PRO A 400 -25.39 24.99 6.31
CA PRO A 400 -24.24 25.08 7.21
C PRO A 400 -24.55 25.84 8.50
N ILE A 401 -24.09 25.33 9.64
CA ILE A 401 -24.32 25.89 10.98
C ILE A 401 -23.09 26.65 11.50
N ARG A 402 -23.27 27.58 12.44
CA ARG A 402 -22.16 28.39 12.98
C ARG A 402 -21.41 27.68 14.12
N TYR A 403 -22.14 26.88 14.88
CA TYR A 403 -21.66 26.08 16.01
C TYR A 403 -22.25 24.69 15.85
N LEU A 404 -21.43 23.65 16.08
CA LEU A 404 -21.88 22.25 16.01
C LEU A 404 -22.68 21.87 17.25
N SER A 405 -23.46 20.80 17.16
CA SER A 405 -24.13 20.23 18.31
C SER A 405 -23.12 19.53 19.23
N HIS A 406 -23.21 19.81 20.54
CA HIS A 406 -22.53 19.00 21.57
C HIS A 406 -23.31 17.70 21.90
N ARG A 407 -24.44 17.48 21.23
CA ARG A 407 -25.26 16.26 21.31
C ARG A 407 -25.17 15.54 19.97
N HIS A 408 -24.66 14.32 19.99
CA HIS A 408 -24.77 13.34 18.90
C HIS A 408 -26.26 13.03 18.67
N ASP A 409 -26.86 13.64 17.65
CA ASP A 409 -28.14 13.19 17.09
C ASP A 409 -27.92 11.95 16.21
N ARG A 410 -29.01 11.32 15.72
CA ARG A 410 -28.95 9.96 15.16
C ARG A 410 -29.96 9.69 14.03
N ASP A 411 -30.50 10.75 13.45
CA ASP A 411 -31.60 10.72 12.49
C ASP A 411 -31.20 10.99 11.05
N GLU A 412 -29.89 11.02 10.78
CA GLU A 412 -29.33 11.09 9.45
C GLU A 412 -29.64 9.82 8.66
N HIS A 413 -30.07 10.05 7.43
CA HIS A 413 -30.54 9.01 6.54
C HIS A 413 -29.78 9.02 5.23
N LEU A 414 -29.44 7.82 4.77
CA LEU A 414 -28.91 7.60 3.43
C LEU A 414 -30.01 7.89 2.40
N LEU A 415 -29.63 8.55 1.31
CA LEU A 415 -30.51 8.92 0.21
C LEU A 415 -30.80 7.74 -0.74
N VAL A 416 -30.86 6.51 -0.20
CA VAL A 416 -31.36 5.31 -0.86
C VAL A 416 -32.90 5.29 -0.89
N THR A 417 -33.47 4.36 -1.65
CA THR A 417 -34.93 4.15 -1.74
C THR A 417 -35.26 2.71 -1.32
N PRO A 418 -36.07 2.49 -0.27
CA PRO A 418 -36.57 3.49 0.69
C PRO A 418 -35.43 4.08 1.54
N ARG A 419 -35.66 5.24 2.15
CA ARG A 419 -34.65 5.96 2.96
C ARG A 419 -34.19 5.10 4.15
N TYR A 420 -32.88 5.03 4.37
CA TYR A 420 -32.30 4.21 5.43
C TYR A 420 -31.66 5.05 6.53
N LEU A 421 -32.20 4.97 7.76
CA LEU A 421 -31.62 5.58 8.95
C LEU A 421 -30.34 4.82 9.35
N THR A 422 -29.25 5.53 9.60
CA THR A 422 -27.89 4.97 9.80
C THR A 422 -27.66 4.29 11.17
N ARG A 423 -28.59 3.42 11.58
CA ARG A 423 -28.58 2.71 12.88
C ARG A 423 -27.52 1.62 13.02
N ASN A 424 -27.01 1.10 11.91
CA ASN A 424 -26.01 0.04 11.85
C ASN A 424 -24.91 0.43 10.85
N ALA A 425 -23.70 0.69 11.34
CA ALA A 425 -22.57 1.16 10.55
C ALA A 425 -22.24 0.24 9.36
N ARG A 426 -22.24 -1.09 9.55
CA ARG A 426 -21.94 -2.05 8.47
C ARG A 426 -22.96 -2.00 7.34
N ILE A 427 -24.26 -1.90 7.68
CA ILE A 427 -25.32 -1.77 6.67
C ILE A 427 -25.22 -0.39 6.01
N GLY A 428 -24.97 0.67 6.79
CA GLY A 428 -24.83 2.04 6.29
C GLY A 428 -23.68 2.21 5.29
N VAL A 429 -22.50 1.65 5.56
CA VAL A 429 -21.36 1.67 4.64
C VAL A 429 -21.70 0.93 3.34
N ASN A 430 -22.28 -0.27 3.42
CA ASN A 430 -22.68 -1.03 2.22
C ASN A 430 -23.71 -0.26 1.38
N MET A 431 -24.73 0.32 2.02
CA MET A 431 -25.77 1.11 1.34
C MET A 431 -25.21 2.38 0.71
N ARG A 432 -24.21 3.04 1.31
CA ARG A 432 -23.48 4.16 0.69
C ARG A 432 -22.76 3.74 -0.59
N VAL A 433 -22.04 2.62 -0.58
CA VAL A 433 -21.38 2.07 -1.79
C VAL A 433 -22.41 1.80 -2.89
N TYR A 434 -23.56 1.20 -2.57
CA TYR A 434 -24.64 1.00 -3.56
C TYR A 434 -25.23 2.30 -4.08
N LEU A 435 -25.42 3.32 -3.22
CA LEU A 435 -25.95 4.63 -3.61
C LEU A 435 -25.00 5.40 -4.54
N VAL A 436 -23.71 5.48 -4.20
CA VAL A 436 -22.67 6.11 -5.03
C VAL A 436 -22.61 5.43 -6.41
N ASN A 437 -22.59 4.09 -6.43
CA ASN A 437 -22.61 3.30 -7.66
C ASN A 437 -23.89 3.50 -8.48
N HIS A 438 -25.05 3.68 -7.83
CA HIS A 438 -26.31 3.99 -8.49
C HIS A 438 -26.26 5.37 -9.16
N ILE A 439 -25.85 6.41 -8.43
CA ILE A 439 -25.73 7.78 -8.94
C ILE A 439 -24.77 7.82 -10.13
N PHE A 440 -23.59 7.20 -10.00
CA PHE A 440 -22.63 7.10 -11.09
C PHE A 440 -23.23 6.44 -12.35
N LYS A 441 -23.90 5.29 -12.19
CA LYS A 441 -24.58 4.60 -13.32
C LYS A 441 -25.68 5.45 -13.96
N GLN A 442 -26.47 6.19 -13.17
CA GLN A 442 -27.50 7.09 -13.70
C GLN A 442 -26.90 8.25 -14.51
N LEU A 443 -25.78 8.83 -14.07
CA LEU A 443 -25.07 9.87 -14.81
C LEU A 443 -24.47 9.33 -16.11
N ARG A 444 -23.89 8.13 -16.09
CA ARG A 444 -23.39 7.45 -17.30
C ARG A 444 -24.51 7.14 -18.29
N LYS A 445 -25.70 6.72 -17.83
CA LYS A 445 -26.90 6.56 -18.67
C LYS A 445 -27.33 7.88 -19.33
N LYS A 446 -27.18 9.01 -18.63
CA LYS A 446 -27.40 10.37 -19.16
C LYS A 446 -26.23 10.90 -20.04
N LYS A 447 -25.38 9.99 -20.55
CA LYS A 447 -24.21 10.28 -21.40
C LYS A 447 -23.18 11.24 -20.78
N VAL A 448 -23.14 11.39 -19.44
CA VAL A 448 -22.12 12.21 -18.77
C VAL A 448 -20.74 11.54 -18.88
N PRO A 449 -19.68 12.25 -19.33
CA PRO A 449 -18.32 11.72 -19.35
C PRO A 449 -17.82 11.34 -17.96
N SER A 450 -17.06 10.25 -17.85
CA SER A 450 -16.52 9.73 -16.58
C SER A 450 -15.64 10.75 -15.84
N GLU A 451 -14.83 11.49 -16.59
CA GLU A 451 -13.94 12.55 -16.17
C GLU A 451 -14.67 13.80 -15.65
N ASN A 452 -15.98 13.91 -15.91
CA ASN A 452 -16.85 14.96 -15.38
C ASN A 452 -17.62 14.48 -14.12
N ILE A 453 -17.41 13.26 -13.64
CA ILE A 453 -18.03 12.72 -12.42
C ILE A 453 -16.94 12.48 -11.37
N LEU A 454 -17.07 13.14 -10.22
CA LEU A 454 -16.15 13.04 -9.10
C LEU A 454 -16.88 12.44 -7.87
N TYR A 455 -16.12 11.74 -7.04
CA TYR A 455 -16.49 11.26 -5.70
C TYR A 455 -15.35 11.63 -4.75
#